data_AF-A0A9E4VV90-F1
#
_entry.id   AF-A0A9E4VV90-F1
#
_cell.length_a   1.000
_cell.length_b   1.000
_cell.length_c   1.000
_cell.angle_alpha   90.00
_cell.angle_beta   90.00
_cell.angle_gamma   90.00
#
_symmetry.space_group_name_H-M   'P 1'
#
loop_
_entity.id
_entity.type
_entity.pdbx_description
1 polymer ?
#
loop_
_entity_poly.entity_id
_entity_poly.type
_entity_poly.pdbx_seq_one_letter_code
_entity_poly.pdbx_strand_id
1 'polypeptide(L)' 'YADTRKGRRPDFNQAAGPEEAKRLYEHTVQLFRDSGITVATGRFQEHMLVTLENDGPVTLMLDSADRQRPRRG' A
#
# COMPACT_ATOMS: atom_id res chain seq x y z
N TYR A 1 4.66 3.64 -5.66
CA TYR A 1 4.58 5.00 -6.23
C TYR A 1 5.88 5.79 -6.22
N ALA A 2 6.96 5.34 -5.57
CA ALA A 2 8.28 5.95 -5.77
C ALA A 2 8.86 5.56 -7.14
N ASP A 3 9.09 6.52 -8.02
CA ASP A 3 9.83 6.32 -9.28
C ASP A 3 11.32 6.61 -9.04
N THR A 4 12.15 5.59 -9.20
CA THR A 4 13.60 5.63 -8.97
C THR A 4 14.42 5.60 -10.26
N ARG A 5 13.78 5.72 -11.43
CA ARG A 5 14.47 5.57 -12.73
C ARG A 5 15.32 6.77 -13.13
N LYS A 6 15.09 7.96 -12.56
CA LYS A 6 15.72 9.24 -12.96
C LYS A 6 16.90 9.68 -12.07
N GLY A 7 17.44 8.79 -11.22
CA GLY A 7 18.61 9.06 -10.38
C GLY A 7 18.46 8.56 -8.95
N ARG A 8 19.25 9.12 -8.03
CA ARG A 8 19.28 8.68 -6.61
C ARG A 8 18.12 9.21 -5.75
N ARG A 9 17.46 10.28 -6.18
CA ARG A 9 16.30 10.86 -5.47
C ARG A 9 15.02 10.27 -6.07
N PRO A 10 14.22 9.52 -5.31
CA PRO A 10 12.92 9.04 -5.77
C PRO A 10 11.95 10.21 -6.01
N ASP A 11 11.14 10.08 -7.06
CA ASP A 11 10.01 10.95 -7.35
C ASP A 11 8.70 10.29 -6.91
N PHE A 12 7.75 11.06 -6.36
CA PHE A 12 6.47 10.60 -5.86
C PHE A 12 5.27 11.28 -6.54
N ASN A 13 5.47 11.96 -7.68
CA ASN A 13 4.41 12.67 -8.42
C ASN A 13 3.18 11.81 -8.78
N GLN A 14 3.31 10.47 -8.79
CA GLN A 14 2.20 9.54 -9.05
C GLN A 14 1.40 9.17 -7.80
N ALA A 15 1.87 9.54 -6.60
CA ALA A 15 1.14 9.31 -5.36
C ALA A 15 -0.01 10.32 -5.24
N ALA A 16 -1.13 9.87 -4.68
CA ALA A 16 -2.24 10.77 -4.36
C ALA A 16 -1.81 11.83 -3.33
N GLY A 17 -2.43 13.03 -3.40
CA GLY A 17 -2.25 14.07 -2.40
C GLY A 17 -2.71 13.61 -1.00
N PRO A 18 -2.26 14.27 0.08
CA PRO A 18 -2.43 13.77 1.44
C PRO A 18 -3.90 13.55 1.85
N GLU A 19 -4.79 14.49 1.53
CA GLU A 19 -6.23 14.38 1.84
C GLU A 19 -6.89 13.21 1.08
N GLU A 20 -6.59 13.08 -0.20
CA GLU A 20 -7.06 11.98 -1.05
C GLU A 20 -6.56 10.64 -0.53
N ALA A 21 -5.27 10.56 -0.26
CA ALA A 21 -4.60 9.37 0.24
C ALA A 21 -5.16 8.94 1.60
N LYS A 22 -5.43 9.89 2.51
CA LYS A 22 -6.05 9.61 3.81
C LYS A 22 -7.45 9.04 3.64
N ARG A 23 -8.28 9.66 2.79
CA ARG A 23 -9.64 9.18 2.53
C ARG A 23 -9.63 7.76 1.94
N LEU A 24 -8.76 7.49 0.97
CA LEU A 24 -8.63 6.18 0.36
C LEU A 24 -8.10 5.13 1.36
N TYR A 25 -7.15 5.51 2.22
CA TYR A 25 -6.63 4.66 3.29
C TYR A 25 -7.74 4.26 4.26
N GLU A 26 -8.49 5.23 4.79
CA GLU A 26 -9.58 5.00 5.74
C GLU A 26 -10.70 4.15 5.12
N HIS A 27 -11.08 4.45 3.87
CA HIS A 27 -12.06 3.66 3.14
C HIS A 27 -11.62 2.21 2.94
N THR A 28 -10.36 1.98 2.55
CA THR A 28 -9.82 0.64 2.33
C THR A 28 -9.76 -0.17 3.62
N VAL A 29 -9.33 0.45 4.73
CA VAL A 29 -9.36 -0.16 6.06
C VAL A 29 -10.78 -0.59 6.43
N GLN A 30 -11.79 0.25 6.16
CA GLN A 30 -13.17 -0.09 6.43
C GLN A 30 -13.63 -1.30 5.61
N LEU A 31 -13.33 -1.35 4.32
CA LEU A 31 -13.65 -2.50 3.47
C LEU A 31 -13.05 -3.81 4.00
N PHE A 32 -11.83 -3.78 4.53
CA PHE A 32 -11.22 -4.96 5.15
C PHE A 32 -11.89 -5.35 6.47
N ARG A 33 -12.32 -4.38 7.29
CA ARG A 33 -13.09 -4.68 8.51
C ARG A 33 -14.43 -5.31 8.16
N ASP A 34 -15.10 -4.78 7.14
CA ASP A 34 -16.40 -5.27 6.68
C ASP A 34 -16.31 -6.68 6.08
N SER A 35 -15.14 -7.10 5.59
CA SER A 35 -14.92 -8.48 5.12
C SER A 35 -14.80 -9.50 6.26
N GLY A 36 -14.88 -9.09 7.53
CA GLY A 36 -14.87 -9.96 8.69
C GLY A 36 -13.49 -10.43 9.16
N ILE A 37 -12.41 -9.93 8.56
CA ILE A 37 -11.05 -10.23 9.04
C ILE A 37 -10.67 -9.29 10.18
N THR A 38 -9.79 -9.74 11.06
CA THR A 38 -9.21 -8.87 12.09
C THR A 38 -8.23 -7.90 11.44
N VAL A 39 -8.48 -6.59 11.59
CA VAL A 39 -7.67 -5.53 10.99
C VAL A 39 -7.06 -4.65 12.08
N ALA A 40 -5.74 -4.66 12.19
CA ALA A 40 -4.97 -3.67 12.95
C ALA A 40 -4.41 -2.59 12.01
N THR A 41 -4.24 -1.37 12.52
CA THR A 41 -3.73 -0.22 11.75
C THR A 41 -2.70 0.58 12.55
N GLY A 42 -1.82 1.29 11.85
CA GLY A 42 -1.00 2.36 12.42
C GLY A 42 -1.71 3.72 12.40
N ARG A 43 -0.94 4.81 12.40
CA ARG A 43 -1.41 6.19 12.23
C ARG A 43 -0.95 6.75 10.88
N PHE A 44 -1.89 7.30 10.10
CA PHE A 44 -1.60 7.90 8.80
C PHE A 44 -0.77 9.18 8.96
N GLN A 45 0.21 9.39 8.08
CA GLN A 45 1.13 10.55 8.10
C GLN A 45 2.01 10.71 9.36
N GLU A 46 2.14 9.66 10.16
CA GLU A 46 3.03 9.66 11.32
C GLU A 46 4.34 8.91 11.04
N HIS A 47 5.42 9.37 11.68
CA HIS A 47 6.65 8.58 11.73
C HIS A 47 6.43 7.35 12.64
N MET A 48 6.66 6.16 12.11
CA MET A 48 6.40 4.90 12.82
C MET A 48 7.54 3.91 12.66
N LEU A 49 7.77 3.11 13.71
CA LEU A 49 8.58 1.90 13.64
C LEU A 49 7.61 0.72 13.56
N VAL A 50 7.71 -0.07 12.48
CA VAL A 50 6.86 -1.26 12.26
C VAL A 50 7.73 -2.50 12.40
N THR A 51 7.44 -3.33 13.39
CA THR A 51 8.06 -4.63 13.56
C THR A 51 7.27 -5.69 12.82
N LEU A 52 7.94 -6.58 12.11
CA LEU A 52 7.34 -7.66 11.34
C LEU A 52 8.17 -8.94 11.52
N GLU A 53 7.48 -10.04 11.78
CA GLU A 53 8.04 -11.40 11.71
C GLU A 53 7.47 -12.06 10.45
N ASN A 54 8.33 -12.33 9.46
CA ASN A 54 7.92 -12.91 8.18
C ASN A 54 8.21 -14.43 8.18
N ASP A 55 7.21 -15.22 8.58
CA ASP A 55 7.29 -16.68 8.60
C ASP A 55 7.12 -17.25 7.18
N GLY A 56 8.22 -17.72 6.58
CA GLY A 56 8.35 -18.07 5.16
C GLY A 56 9.78 -17.87 4.64
N PRO A 57 10.17 -16.68 4.13
CA PRO A 57 9.36 -15.48 3.92
C PRO A 57 8.66 -15.45 2.56
N VAL A 58 7.39 -15.04 2.54
CA VAL A 58 6.64 -14.81 1.30
C VAL A 58 6.31 -13.31 1.22
N THR A 59 6.65 -12.69 0.08
CA THR A 59 6.33 -11.28 -0.17
C THR A 59 5.62 -11.18 -1.52
N LEU A 60 4.40 -10.66 -1.51
CA LEU A 60 3.57 -10.48 -2.70
C LEU A 60 3.40 -8.99 -2.99
N MET A 61 3.68 -8.58 -4.22
CA MET A 61 3.37 -7.23 -4.70
C MET A 61 2.05 -7.27 -5.46
N LEU A 62 1.12 -6.39 -5.09
CA LEU A 62 -0.18 -6.25 -5.71
C LEU A 62 -0.37 -4.79 -6.17
N ASP A 63 -0.88 -4.62 -7.39
CA ASP A 63 -1.29 -3.33 -7.94
C ASP A 63 -2.70 -3.47 -8.52
N SER A 64 -3.62 -2.56 -8.16
CA SER A 64 -4.98 -2.59 -8.66
C SER A 64 -5.06 -2.32 -10.17
N ALA A 65 -4.09 -1.60 -10.73
CA ALA A 65 -3.94 -1.42 -12.18
C ALA A 65 -3.66 -2.75 -12.92
N ASP A 66 -3.17 -3.76 -12.20
CA ASP A 66 -2.83 -5.07 -12.74
C ASP A 66 -3.98 -6.09 -12.60
N ARG A 67 -5.09 -5.72 -11.94
CA ARG A 67 -6.20 -6.65 -11.63
C ARG A 67 -6.77 -7.36 -12.86
N GLN A 68 -6.79 -6.68 -14.01
CA GLN A 68 -7.30 -7.23 -15.26
C GLN A 68 -6.18 -7.61 -16.24
N ARG A 69 -4.91 -7.45 -15.87
CA ARG A 69 -3.81 -7.86 -16.75
C ARG A 69 -3.89 -9.38 -16.96
N PRO A 70 -3.77 -9.84 -18.23
CA PRO A 70 -3.68 -11.26 -18.50
C PRO A 70 -2.52 -11.86 -17.70
N ARG A 71 -2.73 -13.03 -17.08
CA ARG A 71 -1.62 -13.76 -16.46
C ARG A 71 -0.61 -14.06 -17.57
N ARG A 72 0.63 -13.58 -17.42
CA ARG A 72 1.72 -14.02 -18.30
C ARG A 72 1.91 -15.51 -18.00
N GLY A 73 1.58 -16.35 -18.99
CA GLY A 73 1.96 -17.75 -19.01
C GLY A 73 3.46 -17.92 -19.18
#